data_AF-A0A8J4Y916-F1
#
_entry.id   AF-A0A8J4Y916-F1
#
_cell.length_a   1.000
_cell.length_b   1.000
_cell.length_c   1.000
_cell.angle_alpha   90.00
_cell.angle_beta   90.00
_cell.angle_gamma   90.00
#
_symmetry.space_group_name_H-M   'P 1'
#
loop_
_entity.id
_entity.type
_entity.pdbx_description
1 polymer ?
#
loop_
_entity_poly.entity_id
_entity_poly.type
_entity_poly.pdbx_seq_one_letter_code
_entity_poly.pdbx_strand_id
1 'polypeptide(L)'
;MAASSTLCRVVDPVPVETFDSFSFQLCDFPHMKQPDRMSNCDVSYRRRRDSPTWVPSHIGVRGNTGADRAAAEATLPLSPIDMTTDLTDSLTNLQTTCNRHWDTELTDALQYTSLGRIRQDTRTPLGTQLPQRALDTAVTRLRIGHTRLNAHLHKLGMTDDPHCPWCPTYLDTPKHLLLQCPRHHSHRTALLQSLSPLLLRRPTLADLLGGSPDPGLAFKILKHTRTFLHKSGQLHRI
;
A
#
# COMPACT_ATOMS: atom_id res chain seq x y z
N MET A 1 -0.28 -36.46 -29.05
CA MET A 1 -1.46 -35.65 -29.41
C MET A 1 -2.61 -36.17 -28.54
N ALA A 2 -3.25 -35.44 -27.64
CA ALA A 2 -3.53 -34.02 -27.56
C ALA A 2 -3.48 -33.52 -26.11
N ALA A 3 -3.05 -32.28 -25.91
CA ALA A 3 -3.13 -31.56 -24.64
C ALA A 3 -4.51 -30.89 -24.55
N SER A 4 -5.24 -31.10 -23.46
CA SER A 4 -6.51 -30.42 -23.18
C SER A 4 -6.22 -29.07 -22.51
N SER A 5 -6.44 -27.99 -23.24
CA SER A 5 -6.28 -26.61 -22.78
C SER A 5 -7.54 -26.15 -22.04
N THR A 6 -7.48 -26.03 -20.72
CA THR A 6 -8.54 -25.37 -19.94
C THR A 6 -8.27 -23.87 -19.90
N LEU A 7 -9.04 -23.12 -20.68
CA LEU A 7 -9.10 -21.65 -20.67
C LEU A 7 -9.64 -21.17 -19.31
N CYS A 8 -8.81 -20.46 -18.53
CA CYS A 8 -9.31 -19.63 -17.42
C CYS A 8 -10.05 -18.43 -18.00
N ARG A 9 -11.36 -18.33 -17.73
CA ARG A 9 -12.14 -17.11 -17.98
C ARG A 9 -11.80 -16.09 -16.90
N VAL A 10 -11.37 -14.90 -17.33
CA VAL A 10 -11.27 -13.70 -16.50
C VAL A 10 -12.69 -13.31 -16.08
N VAL A 11 -12.94 -13.21 -14.78
CA VAL A 11 -14.19 -12.72 -14.21
C VAL A 11 -13.98 -11.24 -13.86
N ASP A 12 -14.84 -10.37 -14.40
CA ASP A 12 -14.81 -8.93 -14.14
C ASP A 12 -15.11 -8.58 -12.66
N PRO A 13 -14.56 -7.48 -12.12
CA PRO A 13 -14.73 -7.12 -10.71
C PRO A 13 -16.13 -6.55 -10.40
N VAL A 14 -16.72 -7.02 -9.29
CA VAL A 14 -18.00 -6.54 -8.72
C VAL A 14 -17.77 -5.29 -7.85
N PRO A 15 -18.65 -4.27 -7.86
CA PRO A 15 -18.48 -3.06 -7.05
C PRO A 15 -18.80 -3.29 -5.56
N VAL A 16 -18.09 -2.58 -4.69
CA VAL A 16 -18.25 -2.61 -3.24
C VAL A 16 -19.40 -1.69 -2.81
N GLU A 17 -20.48 -2.26 -2.27
CA GLU A 17 -21.53 -1.50 -1.57
C GLU A 17 -21.27 -1.44 -0.06
N THR A 18 -21.72 -0.33 0.52
CA THR A 18 -21.48 0.21 1.85
C THR A 18 -22.11 -0.61 2.99
N PHE A 19 -21.35 -0.82 4.07
CA PHE A 19 -21.82 -1.44 5.31
C PHE A 19 -22.51 -0.41 6.21
N ASP A 20 -23.81 -0.62 6.49
CA ASP A 20 -24.53 0.05 7.57
C ASP A 20 -24.44 -0.73 8.89
N SER A 21 -24.31 0.03 9.97
CA SER A 21 -24.12 -0.38 11.36
C SER A 21 -25.34 -1.10 11.97
N PHE A 22 -25.13 -2.30 12.53
CA PHE A 22 -26.10 -2.95 13.43
C PHE A 22 -25.59 -2.97 14.87
N SER A 23 -26.40 -2.43 15.78
CA SER A 23 -26.18 -2.43 17.23
C SER A 23 -26.63 -3.76 17.85
N PHE A 24 -25.82 -4.32 18.75
CA PHE A 24 -26.19 -5.48 19.57
C PHE A 24 -26.72 -5.03 20.93
N GLN A 25 -27.88 -5.54 21.31
CA GLN A 25 -28.48 -5.33 22.64
C GLN A 25 -28.46 -6.67 23.39
N LEU A 26 -27.81 -6.68 24.56
CA LEU A 26 -27.70 -7.85 25.45
C LEU A 26 -29.00 -8.00 26.25
N CYS A 27 -29.53 -9.22 26.34
CA CYS A 27 -30.60 -9.58 27.27
C CYS A 27 -30.03 -10.43 28.42
N ASP A 28 -30.23 -9.97 29.65
CA ASP A 28 -29.86 -10.65 30.90
C ASP A 28 -30.78 -11.84 31.21
N PHE A 29 -30.23 -12.90 31.84
CA PHE A 29 -30.98 -14.04 32.37
C PHE A 29 -30.93 -14.09 33.92
N PRO A 30 -32.06 -14.28 34.61
CA PRO A 30 -32.08 -14.40 36.06
C PRO A 30 -31.89 -15.84 36.54
N HIS A 31 -31.14 -15.97 37.64
CA HIS A 31 -30.88 -17.19 38.40
C HIS A 31 -32.17 -17.86 38.94
N MET A 32 -32.30 -19.19 38.79
CA MET A 32 -33.28 -19.97 39.57
C MET A 32 -32.74 -21.34 40.04
N LYS A 33 -33.20 -21.71 41.24
CA LYS A 33 -32.63 -22.65 42.22
C LYS A 33 -32.87 -24.13 41.91
N GLN A 34 -32.00 -25.01 42.42
CA GLN A 34 -32.21 -26.45 42.55
C GLN A 34 -33.38 -26.75 43.52
N PRO A 35 -34.11 -27.88 43.32
CA PRO A 35 -34.00 -28.92 44.35
C PRO A 35 -34.07 -30.38 43.88
N ASP A 36 -33.37 -31.19 44.68
CA ASP A 36 -33.67 -32.51 45.22
C ASP A 36 -33.68 -33.83 44.41
N ARG A 37 -33.03 -34.80 45.08
CA ARG A 37 -32.84 -36.22 44.77
C ARG A 37 -34.12 -36.93 44.33
N MET A 38 -34.02 -37.73 43.27
CA MET A 38 -34.91 -38.87 43.08
C MET A 38 -34.14 -40.10 42.59
N SER A 39 -34.28 -41.16 43.37
CA SER A 39 -33.73 -42.50 43.24
C SER A 39 -34.37 -43.31 42.10
N ASN A 40 -33.55 -44.18 41.49
CA ASN A 40 -33.87 -45.41 40.73
C ASN A 40 -35.23 -45.47 39.99
N CYS A 41 -35.19 -45.43 38.66
CA CYS A 41 -36.26 -45.96 37.80
C CYS A 41 -35.62 -46.75 36.65
N ASP A 42 -35.95 -48.04 36.56
CA ASP A 42 -35.69 -48.91 35.41
C ASP A 42 -36.44 -48.37 34.18
N VAL A 43 -35.72 -48.18 33.07
CA VAL A 43 -36.30 -47.61 31.85
C VAL A 43 -36.64 -48.73 30.85
N SER A 44 -37.91 -49.12 30.81
CA SER A 44 -38.47 -49.90 29.70
C SER A 44 -38.77 -48.99 28.51
N TYR A 45 -38.19 -49.28 27.34
CA TYR A 45 -38.32 -48.47 26.12
C TYR A 45 -39.73 -48.63 25.50
N ARG A 46 -40.59 -47.62 25.65
CA ARG A 46 -41.78 -47.41 24.81
C ARG A 46 -41.68 -46.04 24.14
N ARG A 47 -41.81 -46.01 22.80
CA ARG A 47 -41.94 -44.76 22.04
C ARG A 47 -43.11 -43.93 22.59
N ARG A 48 -42.81 -42.81 23.24
CA ARG A 48 -43.76 -41.72 23.51
C ARG A 48 -43.22 -40.45 22.87
N ARG A 49 -44.11 -39.50 22.58
CA ARG A 49 -43.78 -38.20 21.98
C ARG A 49 -42.65 -37.53 22.77
N ASP A 50 -41.51 -37.35 22.11
CA ASP A 50 -40.31 -36.79 22.73
C ASP A 50 -40.43 -35.25 22.79
N SER A 51 -40.55 -34.73 24.01
CA SER A 51 -40.23 -33.32 24.27
C SER A 51 -38.74 -33.27 24.63
N PRO A 52 -37.90 -32.51 23.91
CA PRO A 52 -36.48 -32.45 24.21
C PRO A 52 -36.29 -31.89 25.61
N THR A 53 -35.68 -32.68 26.49
CA THR A 53 -35.39 -32.28 27.87
C THR A 53 -33.90 -32.00 27.99
N TRP A 54 -33.55 -30.82 28.49
CA TRP A 54 -32.15 -30.47 28.74
C TRP A 54 -31.62 -31.24 29.95
N VAL A 55 -30.40 -31.76 29.83
CA VAL A 55 -29.72 -32.52 30.89
C VAL A 55 -28.37 -31.86 31.18
N PRO A 56 -28.07 -31.47 32.44
CA PRO A 56 -26.77 -30.91 32.79
C PRO A 56 -25.62 -31.91 32.56
N SER A 57 -24.45 -31.41 32.16
CA SER A 57 -23.22 -32.20 32.10
C SER A 57 -22.73 -32.60 33.50
N HIS A 58 -21.98 -33.70 33.58
CA HIS A 58 -21.29 -34.20 34.79
C HIS A 58 -22.14 -34.70 35.98
N ILE A 59 -23.44 -34.92 35.80
CA ILE A 59 -24.31 -35.49 36.85
C ILE A 59 -24.39 -37.04 36.84
N GLY A 60 -23.52 -37.72 36.08
CA GLY A 60 -23.43 -39.18 36.07
C GLY A 60 -24.47 -39.91 35.18
N VAL A 61 -25.21 -39.20 34.34
CA VAL A 61 -26.12 -39.81 33.36
C VAL A 61 -25.29 -40.47 32.25
N ARG A 62 -25.26 -41.81 32.22
CA ARG A 62 -24.40 -42.60 31.31
C ARG A 62 -24.54 -42.20 29.83
N GLY A 63 -25.76 -41.89 29.38
CA GLY A 63 -26.00 -41.47 27.99
C GLY A 63 -25.35 -40.12 27.67
N ASN A 64 -25.45 -39.15 28.58
CA ASN A 64 -24.83 -37.83 28.42
C ASN A 64 -23.30 -37.93 28.49
N THR A 65 -22.77 -38.66 29.47
CA THR A 65 -21.32 -38.90 29.59
C THR A 65 -20.74 -39.62 28.37
N GLY A 66 -21.51 -40.54 27.76
CA GLY A 66 -21.13 -41.21 26.52
C GLY A 66 -21.07 -40.25 25.33
N ALA A 67 -22.05 -39.35 25.20
CA ALA A 67 -22.07 -38.33 24.15
C ALA A 67 -20.93 -37.31 24.33
N ASP A 68 -20.71 -36.82 25.55
CA ASP A 68 -19.62 -35.89 25.89
C ASP A 68 -18.25 -36.48 25.56
N ARG A 69 -18.04 -37.77 25.90
CA ARG A 69 -16.78 -38.47 25.58
C ARG A 69 -16.59 -38.63 24.07
N ALA A 70 -17.64 -39.00 23.33
CA ALA A 70 -17.55 -39.15 21.87
C ALA A 70 -17.23 -37.81 21.19
N ALA A 71 -17.79 -36.70 21.68
CA ALA A 71 -17.45 -35.36 21.20
C ALA A 71 -15.99 -34.99 21.53
N ALA A 72 -15.52 -35.32 22.73
CA ALA A 72 -14.12 -35.08 23.12
C ALA A 72 -13.12 -35.91 22.29
N GLU A 73 -13.44 -37.17 22.02
CA GLU A 73 -12.63 -38.06 21.17
C GLU A 73 -12.60 -37.58 19.72
N ALA A 74 -13.70 -37.04 19.20
CA ALA A 74 -13.76 -36.42 17.86
C ALA A 74 -12.98 -35.09 17.77
N THR A 75 -12.59 -34.51 18.90
CA THR A 75 -11.81 -33.27 18.99
C THR A 75 -10.31 -33.55 19.15
N LEU A 76 -9.88 -34.82 19.18
CA LEU A 76 -8.46 -35.16 19.24
C LEU A 76 -7.72 -34.57 18.03
N PRO A 77 -6.63 -33.83 18.24
CA PRO A 77 -5.91 -33.21 17.16
C PRO A 77 -5.37 -34.30 16.23
N LEU A 78 -5.77 -34.25 14.96
CA LEU A 78 -5.13 -35.01 13.90
C LEU A 78 -3.63 -34.73 13.97
N SER A 79 -2.82 -35.79 13.91
CA SER A 79 -1.36 -35.70 13.93
C SER A 79 -0.88 -34.63 12.92
N PRO A 80 0.10 -33.77 13.28
CA PRO A 80 0.50 -32.66 12.42
C PRO A 80 0.99 -33.22 11.08
N ILE A 81 0.24 -32.97 10.02
CA ILE A 81 0.74 -33.20 8.68
C ILE A 81 1.83 -32.14 8.46
N ASP A 82 3.03 -32.58 8.09
CA ASP A 82 4.20 -31.75 7.78
C ASP A 82 3.99 -30.98 6.45
N MET A 83 2.97 -30.12 6.42
CA MET A 83 2.58 -29.26 5.30
C MET A 83 3.07 -27.81 5.48
N THR A 84 3.61 -27.48 6.65
CA THR A 84 3.98 -26.09 7.00
C THR A 84 5.18 -25.57 6.22
N THR A 85 6.11 -26.44 5.82
CA THR A 85 7.29 -26.09 5.01
C THR A 85 6.92 -25.84 3.56
N ASP A 86 6.11 -26.72 2.95
CA ASP A 86 5.67 -26.63 1.54
C ASP A 86 4.81 -25.38 1.25
N LEU A 87 3.95 -24.99 2.21
CA LEU A 87 3.16 -23.76 2.09
C LEU A 87 4.02 -22.49 2.18
N THR A 88 5.07 -22.50 3.00
CA THR A 88 5.95 -21.32 3.17
C THR A 88 6.79 -21.09 1.92
N ASP A 89 7.34 -22.16 1.34
CA ASP A 89 8.11 -22.10 0.10
C ASP A 89 7.22 -21.72 -1.10
N SER A 90 6.00 -22.26 -1.15
CA SER A 90 5.02 -21.88 -2.19
C SER A 90 4.61 -20.41 -2.10
N LEU A 91 4.34 -19.90 -0.89
CA LEU A 91 3.99 -18.48 -0.68
C LEU A 91 5.15 -17.54 -1.00
N THR A 92 6.38 -17.88 -0.60
CA THR A 92 7.56 -17.07 -0.94
C THR A 92 7.85 -17.08 -2.45
N ASN A 93 7.64 -18.22 -3.13
CA ASN A 93 7.75 -18.31 -4.58
C ASN A 93 6.70 -17.46 -5.30
N LEU A 94 5.44 -17.49 -4.82
CA LEU A 94 4.37 -16.64 -5.35
C LEU A 94 4.70 -15.16 -5.15
N GLN A 95 5.08 -14.75 -3.94
CA GLN A 95 5.49 -13.37 -3.65
C GLN A 95 6.65 -12.92 -4.54
N THR A 96 7.68 -13.75 -4.67
CA THR A 96 8.85 -13.44 -5.50
C THR A 96 8.48 -13.32 -6.97
N THR A 97 7.61 -14.19 -7.47
CA THR A 97 7.14 -14.16 -8.86
C THR A 97 6.29 -12.93 -9.14
N CYS A 98 5.34 -12.61 -8.25
CA CYS A 98 4.54 -11.39 -8.34
C CYS A 98 5.43 -10.13 -8.30
N ASN A 99 6.36 -10.05 -7.35
CA ASN A 99 7.26 -8.91 -7.23
C ASN A 99 8.11 -8.76 -8.49
N ARG A 100 8.69 -9.84 -9.03
CA ARG A 100 9.47 -9.81 -10.26
C ARG A 100 8.65 -9.38 -11.48
N HIS A 101 7.40 -9.83 -11.59
CA HIS A 101 6.50 -9.40 -12.64
C HIS A 101 6.25 -7.89 -12.53
N TRP A 102 5.86 -7.42 -11.33
CA TRP A 102 5.67 -5.99 -11.07
C TRP A 102 6.92 -5.16 -11.34
N ASP A 103 8.09 -5.66 -10.97
CA ASP A 103 9.37 -4.99 -11.17
C ASP A 103 9.69 -4.80 -12.65
N THR A 104 9.43 -5.82 -13.47
CA THR A 104 9.64 -5.76 -14.93
C THR A 104 8.69 -4.75 -15.56
N GLU A 105 7.38 -4.89 -15.29
CA GLU A 105 6.35 -3.99 -15.82
C GLU A 105 6.59 -2.54 -15.42
N LEU A 106 6.96 -2.30 -14.16
CA LEU A 106 7.27 -0.97 -13.65
C LEU A 106 8.53 -0.39 -14.31
N THR A 107 9.57 -1.20 -14.46
CA THR A 107 10.83 -0.77 -15.10
C THR A 107 10.58 -0.34 -16.54
N ASP A 108 9.80 -1.13 -17.30
CA ASP A 108 9.46 -0.84 -18.68
C ASP A 108 8.58 0.41 -18.80
N ALA A 109 7.54 0.52 -17.97
CA ALA A 109 6.68 1.70 -17.93
C ALA A 109 7.49 2.97 -17.62
N LEU A 110 8.44 2.90 -16.67
CA LEU A 110 9.23 4.05 -16.26
C LEU A 110 10.08 4.63 -17.40
N GLN A 111 10.53 3.83 -18.37
CA GLN A 111 11.35 4.30 -19.50
C GLN A 111 10.73 5.48 -20.25
N TYR A 112 9.39 5.55 -20.28
CA TYR A 112 8.63 6.55 -21.02
C TYR A 112 8.11 7.70 -20.14
N THR A 113 8.32 7.65 -18.83
CA THR A 113 7.81 8.64 -17.87
C THR A 113 8.84 9.72 -17.51
N SER A 114 8.35 10.88 -17.04
CA SER A 114 9.21 11.91 -16.46
C SER A 114 9.99 11.42 -15.24
N LEU A 115 9.36 10.58 -14.42
CA LEU A 115 9.97 10.01 -13.21
C LEU A 115 11.12 9.06 -13.56
N GLY A 116 10.92 8.17 -14.54
CA GLY A 116 11.97 7.23 -14.96
C GLY A 116 13.20 7.90 -15.57
N ARG A 117 13.04 9.09 -16.18
CA ARG A 117 14.18 9.92 -16.62
C ARG A 117 14.99 10.50 -15.46
N ILE A 118 14.41 10.58 -14.27
CA ILE A 118 15.08 11.03 -13.04
C ILE A 118 15.65 9.84 -12.28
N ARG A 119 14.87 8.77 -12.14
CA ARG A 119 15.25 7.59 -11.38
C ARG A 119 14.47 6.36 -11.86
N GLN A 120 15.18 5.30 -12.22
CA GLN A 120 14.60 4.03 -12.64
C GLN A 120 14.24 3.12 -11.45
N ASP A 121 15.00 3.17 -10.36
CA ASP A 121 14.67 2.46 -9.13
C ASP A 121 13.73 3.30 -8.24
N THR A 122 12.47 2.94 -8.13
CA THR A 122 11.50 3.64 -7.27
C THR A 122 11.30 2.99 -5.91
N ARG A 123 12.01 1.89 -5.61
CA ARG A 123 11.79 1.09 -4.39
C ARG A 123 12.28 1.81 -3.14
N THR A 124 13.32 2.64 -3.24
CA THR A 124 13.81 3.38 -2.08
C THR A 124 13.05 4.71 -1.95
N PRO A 125 12.30 4.92 -0.85
CA PRO A 125 11.59 6.17 -0.62
C PRO A 125 12.57 7.35 -0.55
N LEU A 126 12.39 8.35 -1.40
CA LEU A 126 13.20 9.56 -1.38
C LEU A 126 12.67 10.54 -0.31
N GLY A 127 12.85 10.19 0.97
CA GLY A 127 12.75 11.10 2.13
C GLY A 127 11.78 12.28 1.96
N THR A 128 10.50 12.01 1.70
CA THR A 128 9.40 12.99 1.62
C THR A 128 8.68 13.16 2.96
N GLN A 129 9.35 12.80 4.06
CA GLN A 129 8.81 12.89 5.42
C GLN A 129 9.35 14.16 6.09
N LEU A 130 9.22 15.32 5.43
CA LEU A 130 9.57 16.61 6.04
C LEU A 130 8.29 17.37 6.40
N PRO A 131 8.31 18.21 7.46
CA PRO A 131 7.11 18.89 7.95
C PRO A 131 6.47 19.88 6.94
N GLN A 132 7.16 20.21 5.83
CA GLN A 132 6.67 21.15 4.82
C GLN A 132 6.06 20.44 3.60
N ARG A 133 4.79 20.03 3.74
CA ARG A 133 3.98 19.36 2.70
C ARG A 133 4.01 20.04 1.32
N ALA A 134 4.04 21.38 1.28
CA ALA A 134 4.05 22.14 0.04
C ALA A 134 5.31 21.88 -0.82
N LEU A 135 6.48 21.77 -0.17
CA LEU A 135 7.74 21.51 -0.86
C LEU A 135 7.81 20.08 -1.38
N ASP A 136 7.33 19.11 -0.60
CA ASP A 136 7.28 17.72 -1.05
C ASP A 136 6.29 17.51 -2.18
N THR A 137 5.17 18.25 -2.16
CA THR A 137 4.23 18.29 -3.29
C THR A 137 4.90 18.86 -4.53
N ALA A 138 5.62 19.98 -4.40
CA ALA A 138 6.32 20.59 -5.52
C ALA A 138 7.40 19.67 -6.11
N VAL A 139 8.23 19.05 -5.27
CA VAL A 139 9.25 18.08 -5.72
C VAL A 139 8.60 16.88 -6.41
N THR A 140 7.51 16.36 -5.85
CA THR A 140 6.77 15.24 -6.45
C THR A 140 6.24 15.64 -7.83
N ARG A 141 5.57 16.78 -7.96
CA ARG A 141 5.06 17.32 -9.23
C ARG A 141 6.16 17.50 -10.27
N LEU A 142 7.31 18.03 -9.87
CA LEU A 142 8.49 18.16 -10.74
C LEU A 142 8.98 16.80 -11.24
N ARG A 143 8.95 15.77 -10.38
CA ARG A 143 9.39 14.42 -10.75
C ARG A 143 8.46 13.73 -11.74
N ILE A 144 7.15 13.79 -11.47
CA ILE A 144 6.15 13.16 -12.33
C ILE A 144 5.83 14.00 -13.58
N GLY A 145 6.29 15.25 -13.62
CA GLY A 145 6.07 16.18 -14.75
C GLY A 145 4.67 16.82 -14.76
N HIS A 146 3.95 16.77 -13.64
CA HIS A 146 2.62 17.40 -13.46
C HIS A 146 2.77 18.78 -12.81
N THR A 147 3.34 19.72 -13.56
CA THR A 147 3.64 21.08 -13.06
C THR A 147 2.70 22.13 -13.66
N ARG A 148 2.47 23.24 -12.98
CA ARG A 148 1.77 24.42 -13.56
C ARG A 148 2.67 25.37 -14.37
N LEU A 149 3.76 24.85 -14.94
CA LEU A 149 4.62 25.61 -15.83
C LEU A 149 4.00 25.69 -17.23
N ASN A 150 4.24 26.79 -17.95
CA ASN A 150 3.56 27.09 -19.20
C ASN A 150 3.78 25.99 -20.27
N ALA A 151 4.96 25.38 -20.34
CA ALA A 151 5.20 24.31 -21.32
C ALA A 151 4.38 23.04 -21.04
N HIS A 152 3.99 22.78 -19.79
CA HIS A 152 3.07 21.68 -19.45
C HIS A 152 1.62 22.10 -19.69
N LEU A 153 1.23 23.29 -19.23
CA LEU A 153 -0.12 23.82 -19.43
C LEU A 153 -0.49 23.94 -20.92
N HIS A 154 0.46 24.32 -21.77
CA HIS A 154 0.25 24.43 -23.21
C HIS A 154 -0.02 23.05 -23.83
N LYS A 155 0.68 22.00 -23.38
CA LYS A 155 0.40 20.62 -23.82
C LYS A 155 -1.00 20.15 -23.42
N LEU A 156 -1.55 20.70 -22.34
CA LEU A 156 -2.92 20.44 -21.89
C LEU A 156 -3.96 21.38 -22.53
N GLY A 157 -3.55 22.32 -23.39
CA GLY A 157 -4.45 23.32 -23.98
C GLY A 157 -4.97 24.36 -22.97
N MET A 158 -4.28 24.56 -21.85
CA MET A 158 -4.67 25.49 -20.78
C MET A 158 -3.99 26.87 -20.87
N THR A 159 -3.04 27.04 -21.79
CA THR A 159 -2.39 28.33 -22.10
C THR A 159 -1.96 28.35 -23.56
N ASP A 160 -2.02 29.52 -24.19
CA ASP A 160 -1.63 29.70 -25.59
C ASP A 160 -0.11 29.82 -25.78
N ASP A 161 0.61 30.27 -24.75
CA ASP A 161 2.06 30.45 -24.80
C ASP A 161 2.79 29.42 -23.91
N PRO A 162 3.70 28.59 -24.46
CA PRO A 162 4.50 27.65 -23.68
C PRO A 162 5.78 28.27 -23.07
N HIS A 163 6.10 29.54 -23.33
CA HIS A 163 7.36 30.16 -22.94
C HIS A 163 7.36 30.69 -21.51
N CYS A 164 8.57 30.89 -20.98
CA CYS A 164 8.79 31.42 -19.65
C CYS A 164 8.35 32.90 -19.60
N PRO A 165 7.59 33.34 -18.57
CA PRO A 165 7.12 34.73 -18.46
C PRO A 165 8.23 35.79 -18.44
N TRP A 166 9.45 35.40 -18.06
CA TRP A 166 10.62 36.28 -18.00
C TRP A 166 11.63 36.00 -19.11
N CYS A 167 11.45 34.93 -19.87
CA CYS A 167 12.37 34.50 -20.93
C CYS A 167 11.57 34.02 -22.14
N PRO A 168 11.03 34.94 -22.96
CA PRO A 168 10.11 34.61 -24.05
C PRO A 168 10.69 33.67 -25.12
N THR A 169 12.02 33.52 -25.18
CA THR A 169 12.70 32.63 -26.13
C THR A 169 12.89 31.19 -25.62
N TYR A 170 12.58 30.92 -24.35
CA TYR A 170 12.79 29.62 -23.72
C TYR A 170 11.48 29.04 -23.19
N LEU A 171 11.26 27.75 -23.44
CA LEU A 171 10.11 27.01 -22.92
C LEU A 171 10.15 26.97 -21.38
N ASP A 172 8.99 27.20 -20.76
CA ASP A 172 8.84 27.16 -19.31
C ASP A 172 8.80 25.72 -18.81
N THR A 173 9.98 25.14 -18.60
CA THR A 173 10.17 23.74 -18.21
C THR A 173 10.88 23.63 -16.86
N PRO A 174 10.76 22.51 -16.13
CA PRO A 174 11.53 22.27 -14.90
C PRO A 174 13.04 22.47 -15.08
N LYS A 175 13.57 22.05 -16.24
CA LYS A 175 14.97 22.25 -16.62
C LYS A 175 15.30 23.74 -16.72
N HIS A 176 14.47 24.52 -17.42
CA HIS A 176 14.68 25.95 -17.52
C HIS A 176 14.63 26.62 -16.14
N LEU A 177 13.58 26.34 -15.36
CA LEU A 177 13.37 26.89 -14.02
C LEU A 177 14.57 26.67 -13.09
N LEU A 178 15.04 25.42 -12.99
CA LEU A 178 16.08 25.04 -12.02
C LEU A 178 17.51 25.35 -12.49
N LEU A 179 17.78 25.26 -13.80
CA LEU A 179 19.15 25.26 -14.31
C LEU A 179 19.50 26.44 -15.21
N GLN A 180 18.54 27.12 -15.84
CA GLN A 180 18.82 28.04 -16.94
C GLN A 180 18.27 29.45 -16.71
N CYS A 181 17.09 29.58 -16.11
CA CYS A 181 16.34 30.83 -16.03
C CYS A 181 17.18 31.96 -15.39
N PRO A 182 17.49 33.04 -16.14
CA PRO A 182 18.20 34.22 -15.62
C PRO A 182 17.52 34.86 -14.41
N ARG A 183 16.18 34.86 -14.36
CA ARG A 183 15.40 35.39 -13.23
C ARG A 183 15.78 34.76 -11.89
N HIS A 184 16.19 33.50 -11.91
CA HIS A 184 16.58 32.74 -10.72
C HIS A 184 18.09 32.54 -10.60
N HIS A 185 18.90 33.35 -11.28
CA HIS A 185 20.35 33.20 -11.28
C HIS A 185 20.95 33.26 -9.88
N SER A 186 20.60 34.26 -9.06
CA SER A 186 21.10 34.41 -7.69
C SER A 186 20.78 33.19 -6.80
N HIS A 187 19.53 32.74 -6.82
CA HIS A 187 19.08 31.55 -6.11
C HIS A 187 19.81 30.28 -6.58
N ARG A 188 20.03 30.15 -7.90
CA ARG A 188 20.75 29.03 -8.50
C ARG A 188 22.22 29.05 -8.11
N THR A 189 22.87 30.21 -8.07
CA THR A 189 24.25 30.34 -7.61
C THR A 189 24.39 29.89 -6.16
N ALA A 190 23.47 30.29 -5.27
CA ALA A 190 23.46 29.83 -3.88
C ALA A 190 23.23 28.30 -3.76
N LEU A 191 22.34 27.75 -4.59
CA LEU A 191 22.14 26.30 -4.70
C LEU A 191 23.44 25.60 -5.13
N LEU A 192 24.08 26.05 -6.21
CA LEU A 192 25.31 25.45 -6.73
C LEU A 192 26.46 25.52 -5.73
N GLN A 193 26.62 26.65 -5.02
CA GLN A 193 27.60 26.77 -3.93
C GLN A 193 27.35 25.74 -2.82
N SER A 194 26.08 25.54 -2.44
CA SER A 194 25.70 24.55 -1.42
C SER A 194 25.94 23.11 -1.89
N LEU A 195 25.85 22.86 -3.21
CA LEU A 195 26.07 21.54 -3.82
C LEU A 195 27.53 21.25 -4.17
N SER A 196 28.38 22.27 -4.26
CA SER A 196 29.81 22.12 -4.58
C SER A 196 30.55 21.08 -3.73
N PRO A 197 30.35 20.95 -2.40
CA PRO A 197 31.01 19.92 -1.62
C PRO A 197 30.41 18.52 -1.81
N LEU A 198 29.21 18.42 -2.39
CA LEU A 198 28.47 17.16 -2.56
C LEU A 198 28.66 16.56 -3.97
N LEU A 199 28.93 17.40 -4.97
CA LEU A 199 29.03 17.02 -6.37
C LEU A 199 30.29 17.58 -7.01
N LEU A 200 31.13 16.71 -7.56
CA LEU A 200 32.34 17.07 -8.31
C LEU A 200 32.06 17.59 -9.73
N ARG A 201 30.79 17.56 -10.16
CA ARG A 201 30.35 17.96 -11.50
C ARG A 201 29.13 18.88 -11.43
N ARG A 202 28.82 19.55 -12.54
CA ARG A 202 27.56 20.31 -12.63
C ARG A 202 26.36 19.39 -12.43
N PRO A 203 25.38 19.78 -11.58
CA PRO A 203 24.20 18.98 -11.35
C PRO A 203 23.29 18.98 -12.59
N THR A 204 22.75 17.81 -12.88
CA THR A 204 21.68 17.62 -13.87
C THR A 204 20.32 17.82 -13.19
N LEU A 205 19.26 17.89 -14.00
CA LEU A 205 17.89 17.94 -13.48
C LEU A 205 17.57 16.71 -12.62
N ALA A 206 18.05 15.54 -13.04
CA ALA A 206 17.86 14.29 -12.29
C ALA A 206 18.52 14.37 -10.92
N ASP A 207 19.76 14.86 -10.83
CA ASP A 207 20.46 15.01 -9.55
C ASP A 207 19.67 15.92 -8.58
N LEU A 208 19.22 17.09 -9.07
CA LEU A 208 18.45 18.05 -8.27
C LEU A 208 17.12 17.49 -7.76
N LEU A 209 16.53 16.55 -8.48
CA LEU A 209 15.26 15.91 -8.14
C LEU A 209 15.43 14.55 -7.46
N GLY A 210 16.65 14.18 -7.04
CA GLY A 210 16.91 12.97 -6.25
C GLY A 210 17.15 11.71 -7.07
N GLY A 211 17.70 11.85 -8.28
CA GLY A 211 18.12 10.74 -9.14
C GLY A 211 19.44 10.07 -8.74
N SER A 212 20.07 10.49 -7.64
CA SER A 212 21.29 9.84 -7.15
C SER A 212 20.98 8.44 -6.62
N PRO A 213 21.82 7.42 -6.92
CA PRO A 213 21.64 6.07 -6.38
C PRO A 213 21.91 5.99 -4.88
N ASP A 214 22.69 6.93 -4.32
CA ASP A 214 22.90 7.06 -2.88
C ASP A 214 21.74 7.85 -2.25
N PRO A 215 20.89 7.22 -1.41
CA PRO A 215 19.76 7.89 -0.77
C PRO A 215 20.19 9.04 0.15
N GLY A 216 21.35 8.92 0.80
CA GLY A 216 21.88 9.94 1.70
C GLY A 216 22.31 11.19 0.94
N LEU A 217 23.02 11.01 -0.17
CA LEU A 217 23.35 12.10 -1.08
C LEU A 217 22.11 12.71 -1.73
N ALA A 218 21.18 11.88 -2.22
CA ALA A 218 19.92 12.34 -2.81
C ALA A 218 19.13 13.22 -1.83
N PHE A 219 19.04 12.81 -0.56
CA PHE A 219 18.38 13.59 0.49
C PHE A 219 19.05 14.95 0.71
N LYS A 220 20.39 14.99 0.80
CA LYS A 220 21.16 16.24 0.96
C LYS A 220 20.95 17.18 -0.22
N ILE A 221 21.01 16.68 -1.46
CA ILE A 221 20.77 17.48 -2.67
C ILE A 221 19.34 18.03 -2.65
N LEU A 222 18.35 17.18 -2.40
CA LEU A 222 16.94 17.58 -2.33
C LEU A 222 16.67 18.63 -1.27
N LYS A 223 17.35 18.58 -0.11
CA LYS A 223 17.25 19.63 0.92
C LYS A 223 17.64 21.01 0.35
N HIS A 224 18.71 21.08 -0.41
CA HIS A 224 19.12 22.33 -1.06
C HIS A 224 18.18 22.73 -2.21
N THR A 225 17.71 21.77 -3.02
CA THR A 225 16.70 22.04 -4.06
C THR A 225 15.40 22.60 -3.47
N ARG A 226 14.91 22.04 -2.35
CA ARG A 226 13.74 22.56 -1.64
C ARG A 226 13.96 24.01 -1.17
N THR A 227 15.15 24.31 -0.67
CA THR A 227 15.51 25.68 -0.26
C THR A 227 15.46 26.65 -1.45
N PHE A 228 15.93 26.23 -2.62
CA PHE A 228 15.80 27.00 -3.86
C PHE A 228 14.33 27.24 -4.23
N LEU A 229 13.49 26.21 -4.19
CA LEU A 229 12.07 26.32 -4.53
C LEU A 229 11.31 27.26 -3.59
N HIS A 230 11.62 27.20 -2.30
CA HIS A 230 11.07 28.11 -1.31
C HIS A 230 11.50 29.56 -1.56
N LYS A 231 12.81 29.81 -1.68
CA LYS A 231 13.34 31.19 -1.83
C LYS A 231 13.00 31.83 -3.18
N SER A 232 12.87 31.05 -4.24
CA SER A 232 12.49 31.54 -5.58
C SER A 232 11.01 31.92 -5.69
N GLY A 233 10.16 31.55 -4.72
CA GLY A 233 8.73 31.85 -4.72
C GLY A 233 7.91 31.08 -5.78
N GLN A 234 8.47 30.02 -6.36
CA GLN A 234 7.89 29.35 -7.53
C GLN A 234 6.90 28.22 -7.19
N LEU A 235 6.63 27.96 -5.90
CA LEU A 235 5.76 26.85 -5.47
C LEU A 235 4.35 26.90 -6.07
N HIS A 236 3.79 28.08 -6.31
CA HIS A 236 2.47 28.22 -6.91
C HIS A 236 2.41 27.82 -8.40
N ARG A 237 3.57 27.83 -9.09
CA ARG A 237 3.73 27.48 -10.52
C ARG A 237 4.14 26.03 -10.72
N ILE A 238 4.28 25.26 -9.63
CA ILE A 238 4.63 23.84 -9.65
C ILE A 238 3.40 23.04 -9.26
#